data_AF-A0A1F3XW96-F1
#
_entry.id   AF-A0A1F3XW96-F1
#
_cell.length_a   1.000
_cell.length_b   1.000
_cell.length_c   1.000
_cell.angle_alpha   90.00
_cell.angle_beta   90.00
_cell.angle_gamma   90.00
#
_symmetry.space_group_name_H-M   'P 1'
#
loop_
_entity.id
_entity.type
_entity.pdbx_description
1 polymer ?
#
loop_
_entity_poly.entity_id
_entity_poly.type
_entity_poly.pdbx_seq_one_letter_code
_entity_poly.pdbx_strand_id
1 'polypeptide(L)'
;MLISKNARQAWVWLINYFPVKTNICGFRSALILVPFLTFLVIEAKAAQVVDIAPSPMDGVNIEAVETYPSFREHGLGLGLGIYPFNPYYMGLLVNGSYLYNFSSAAAWEIVNVNYAYSIQNDLTTELADRYSVNPKRITRLNFLVSTTGHFTILNGKFVLLKEHIRYFRTAAIAGLGMAMTNEVSSIAPQIGLRFEVRTGEGFSWALDVRDTIAISTTTNYLTFTSGINIGL
;
A
#
# COMPACT_ATOMS: atom_id res chain seq x y z
N MET A 1 34.86 3.98 -15.55
CA MET A 1 33.96 4.42 -16.64
C MET A 1 34.06 3.43 -17.78
N LEU A 2 33.26 2.36 -17.74
CA LEU A 2 33.16 1.32 -18.79
C LEU A 2 31.74 0.74 -18.68
N ILE A 3 30.79 1.37 -19.37
CA ILE A 3 29.43 0.84 -19.52
C ILE A 3 29.41 0.05 -20.82
N SER A 4 29.22 -1.25 -20.66
CA SER A 4 29.12 -2.28 -21.70
C SER A 4 27.95 -1.99 -22.65
N LYS A 5 28.24 -2.04 -23.96
CA LYS A 5 27.31 -1.82 -25.08
C LYS A 5 26.25 -2.93 -25.24
N ASN A 6 26.24 -3.97 -24.39
CA ASN A 6 25.38 -5.14 -24.57
C ASN A 6 23.93 -4.99 -24.05
N ALA A 7 23.61 -3.94 -23.28
CA ALA A 7 22.24 -3.77 -22.74
C ALA A 7 21.22 -3.23 -23.77
N ARG A 8 21.68 -2.63 -24.88
CA ARG A 8 20.77 -2.03 -25.89
C ARG A 8 20.19 -3.05 -26.88
N GLN A 9 20.79 -4.23 -27.05
CA GLN A 9 20.31 -5.23 -28.02
C GLN A 9 19.19 -6.13 -27.49
N ALA A 10 19.02 -6.27 -26.17
CA ALA A 10 17.93 -7.07 -25.59
C ALA A 10 16.55 -6.40 -25.73
N TRP A 11 16.51 -5.07 -25.87
CA TRP A 11 15.25 -4.31 -25.94
C TRP A 11 14.56 -4.36 -27.31
N VAL A 12 15.31 -4.59 -28.39
CA VAL A 12 14.73 -4.58 -29.76
C VAL A 12 14.05 -5.91 -30.09
N TRP A 13 14.40 -7.00 -29.40
CA TRP A 13 13.83 -8.32 -29.65
C TRP A 13 12.45 -8.56 -29.03
N LEU A 14 12.09 -7.86 -27.94
CA LEU A 14 10.83 -8.10 -27.21
C LEU A 14 9.60 -7.40 -27.82
N ILE A 15 9.80 -6.45 -28.74
CA ILE A 15 8.69 -5.65 -29.32
C ILE A 15 8.07 -6.34 -30.56
N ASN A 16 8.77 -7.27 -31.21
CA ASN A 16 8.35 -7.81 -32.51
C ASN A 16 7.55 -9.12 -32.48
N TYR A 17 7.19 -9.67 -31.31
CA TYR A 17 6.57 -11.00 -31.22
C TYR A 17 5.08 -11.07 -30.85
N PHE A 18 4.34 -9.94 -30.80
CA PHE A 18 2.89 -9.98 -30.55
C PHE A 18 2.08 -9.34 -31.68
N PRO A 19 1.66 -10.10 -32.71
CA PRO A 19 0.55 -9.72 -33.56
C PRO A 19 -0.74 -10.22 -32.91
N VAL A 20 -1.50 -9.34 -32.24
CA VAL A 20 -2.85 -9.66 -31.75
C VAL A 20 -3.85 -8.68 -32.33
N LYS A 21 -4.44 -9.10 -33.46
CA LYS A 21 -5.78 -8.66 -33.89
C LYS A 21 -6.80 -9.52 -33.15
N THR A 22 -7.43 -8.99 -32.09
CA THR A 22 -8.74 -9.49 -31.63
C THR A 22 -9.51 -8.40 -30.89
N ASN A 23 -10.72 -8.14 -31.37
CA ASN A 23 -11.79 -7.49 -30.62
C ASN A 23 -12.20 -8.43 -29.48
N ILE A 24 -12.29 -7.95 -28.23
CA ILE A 24 -13.30 -8.33 -27.21
C ILE A 24 -13.04 -7.53 -25.92
N CYS A 25 -14.14 -6.99 -25.40
CA CYS A 25 -14.30 -6.13 -24.24
C CYS A 25 -14.08 -6.90 -22.92
N GLY A 26 -12.83 -7.06 -22.48
CA GLY A 26 -12.55 -7.78 -21.22
C GLY A 26 -11.13 -7.73 -20.67
N PHE A 27 -10.27 -6.83 -21.16
CA PHE A 27 -8.85 -6.82 -20.81
C PHE A 27 -8.35 -5.41 -20.45
N ARG A 28 -8.99 -4.78 -19.44
CA ARG A 28 -8.45 -3.54 -18.85
C ARG A 28 -7.69 -3.76 -17.53
N SER A 29 -7.75 -4.96 -16.95
CA SER A 29 -7.13 -5.24 -15.64
C SER A 29 -5.73 -5.86 -15.71
N ALA A 30 -5.19 -6.12 -16.90
CA ALA A 30 -3.86 -6.74 -17.06
C ALA A 30 -2.75 -5.75 -17.46
N LEU A 31 -3.07 -4.47 -17.71
CA LEU A 31 -2.12 -3.48 -18.23
C LEU A 31 -1.70 -2.40 -17.21
N ILE A 32 -1.91 -2.65 -15.91
CA ILE A 32 -1.37 -1.82 -14.81
C ILE A 32 -0.43 -2.63 -13.90
N LEU A 33 -0.22 -3.93 -14.20
CA LEU A 33 0.79 -4.75 -13.52
C LEU A 33 2.20 -4.62 -14.10
N VAL A 34 2.39 -3.94 -15.24
CA VAL A 34 3.70 -3.86 -15.92
C VAL A 34 4.51 -2.58 -15.62
N PRO A 35 3.95 -1.38 -15.38
CA PRO A 35 4.79 -0.24 -15.00
C PRO A 35 5.07 -0.16 -13.49
N PHE A 36 4.28 -0.82 -12.63
CA PHE A 36 4.56 -0.84 -11.18
C PHE A 36 5.66 -1.85 -10.81
N LEU A 37 5.87 -2.89 -11.62
CA LEU A 37 7.02 -3.79 -11.47
C LEU A 37 8.34 -3.18 -11.97
N THR A 38 8.29 -2.09 -12.75
CA THR A 38 9.50 -1.39 -13.24
C THR A 38 9.88 -0.17 -12.39
N PHE A 39 8.98 0.36 -11.55
CA PHE A 39 9.31 1.36 -10.53
C PHE A 39 9.77 0.78 -9.18
N LEU A 40 9.66 -0.55 -9.00
CA LEU A 40 10.29 -1.28 -7.90
C LEU A 40 11.55 -2.03 -8.36
N VAL A 41 12.25 -1.49 -9.36
CA VAL A 41 13.72 -1.63 -9.41
C VAL A 41 14.27 -0.39 -8.71
N ILE A 42 13.99 -0.29 -7.41
CA ILE A 42 15.02 0.27 -6.54
C ILE A 42 16.18 -0.68 -6.79
N GLU A 43 17.27 -0.18 -7.37
CA GLU A 43 18.56 -0.81 -7.20
C GLU A 43 18.73 -0.98 -5.68
N ALA A 44 18.29 -2.12 -5.17
CA ALA A 44 18.99 -2.80 -4.13
C ALA A 44 20.37 -3.07 -4.75
N LYS A 45 21.22 -2.03 -4.80
CA LYS A 45 22.55 -2.21 -4.28
C LYS A 45 22.29 -2.87 -2.95
N ALA A 46 22.39 -4.19 -2.93
CA ALA A 46 22.60 -4.93 -1.71
C ALA A 46 23.55 -4.06 -0.95
N ALA A 47 23.07 -3.43 0.13
CA ALA A 47 23.93 -2.67 1.00
C ALA A 47 25.04 -3.67 1.28
N GLN A 48 26.23 -3.41 0.74
CA GLN A 48 27.37 -4.25 1.06
C GLN A 48 27.37 -4.19 2.57
N VAL A 49 27.06 -5.32 3.19
CA VAL A 49 27.32 -5.53 4.59
C VAL A 49 28.81 -5.27 4.65
N VAL A 50 29.17 -4.05 5.04
CA VAL A 50 30.54 -3.73 5.38
C VAL A 50 30.74 -4.63 6.58
N ASP A 51 31.38 -5.76 6.31
CA ASP A 51 31.79 -6.72 7.31
C ASP A 51 32.90 -5.99 8.07
N ILE A 52 32.48 -5.10 8.97
CA ILE A 52 33.38 -4.49 9.93
C ILE A 52 33.75 -5.65 10.82
N ALA A 53 34.85 -6.32 10.47
CA ALA A 53 35.41 -7.39 11.27
C ALA A 53 35.39 -6.90 12.72
N PRO A 54 34.69 -7.62 13.62
CA PRO A 54 34.54 -7.17 15.00
C PRO A 54 35.95 -6.92 15.52
N SER A 55 36.28 -5.66 15.79
CA SER A 55 37.58 -5.33 16.37
C SER A 55 37.55 -5.89 17.78
N PRO A 56 38.36 -6.91 18.08
CA PRO A 56 38.24 -7.59 19.35
C PRO A 56 38.72 -6.62 20.43
N MET A 57 37.84 -6.29 21.39
CA MET A 57 38.25 -5.45 22.52
C MET A 57 39.19 -6.19 23.49
N ASP A 58 39.34 -7.52 23.37
CA ASP A 58 40.25 -8.37 24.19
C ASP A 58 40.59 -9.74 23.51
N GLY A 59 40.70 -9.79 22.17
CA GLY A 59 40.90 -11.05 21.43
C GLY A 59 39.65 -11.96 21.32
N VAL A 60 38.50 -11.52 21.83
CA VAL A 60 37.21 -12.21 21.71
C VAL A 60 36.33 -11.47 20.70
N ASN A 61 35.74 -12.21 19.75
CA ASN A 61 34.72 -11.67 18.84
C ASN A 61 33.44 -11.40 19.64
N ILE A 62 33.14 -10.11 19.83
CA ILE A 62 31.88 -9.68 20.43
C ILE A 62 30.96 -9.25 19.29
N GLU A 63 29.97 -10.08 19.01
CA GLU A 63 28.88 -9.74 18.09
C GLU A 63 27.74 -9.08 18.87
N ALA A 64 27.45 -7.82 18.58
CA ALA A 64 26.30 -7.14 19.14
C ALA A 64 25.04 -7.54 18.35
N VAL A 65 24.31 -8.55 18.85
CA VAL A 65 22.98 -8.87 18.31
C VAL A 65 21.97 -7.86 18.86
N GLU A 66 21.72 -6.79 18.11
CA GLU A 66 20.67 -5.83 18.45
C GLU A 66 19.30 -6.43 18.13
N THR A 67 18.49 -6.64 19.17
CA THR A 67 17.09 -7.07 19.00
C THR A 67 16.23 -5.86 18.66
N TYR A 68 15.50 -5.92 17.56
CA TYR A 68 14.53 -4.88 17.23
C TYR A 68 13.46 -4.80 18.32
N PRO A 69 13.10 -3.60 18.79
CA PRO A 69 12.03 -3.47 19.77
C PRO A 69 10.74 -4.01 19.17
N SER A 70 10.14 -5.00 19.85
CA SER A 70 8.86 -5.56 19.43
C SER A 70 7.81 -4.46 19.40
N PHE A 71 6.96 -4.48 18.38
CA PHE A 71 5.76 -3.67 18.38
C PHE A 71 4.84 -4.12 19.51
N ARG A 72 4.00 -3.22 20.00
CA ARG A 72 3.01 -3.54 21.02
C ARG A 72 2.02 -4.58 20.50
N GLU A 73 1.55 -5.44 21.38
CA GLU A 73 0.60 -6.51 21.03
C GLU A 73 -0.70 -5.93 20.44
N HIS A 74 -1.15 -4.77 20.95
CA HIS A 74 -2.37 -4.12 20.52
C HIS A 74 -2.09 -2.74 19.93
N GLY A 75 -2.79 -2.40 18.85
CA GLY A 75 -2.70 -1.09 18.21
C GLY A 75 -4.07 -0.59 17.75
N LEU A 76 -4.41 0.64 18.10
CA LEU A 76 -5.57 1.36 17.57
C LEU A 76 -5.12 2.36 16.51
N GLY A 77 -5.60 2.19 15.29
CA GLY A 77 -5.30 3.07 14.17
C GLY A 77 -6.43 4.06 13.90
N LEU A 78 -6.08 5.32 13.67
CA LEU A 78 -6.98 6.35 13.15
C LEU A 78 -6.29 7.10 12.03
N GLY A 79 -6.97 7.31 10.91
CA GLY A 79 -6.36 7.94 9.75
C GLY A 79 -7.33 8.63 8.82
N LEU A 80 -6.76 9.34 7.86
CA LEU A 80 -7.46 9.95 6.75
C LEU A 80 -6.87 9.42 5.45
N GLY A 81 -7.71 9.26 4.45
CA GLY A 81 -7.28 8.73 3.16
C GLY A 81 -8.01 9.34 1.99
N ILE A 82 -7.62 8.89 0.82
CA ILE A 82 -8.21 9.28 -0.45
C ILE A 82 -8.42 8.07 -1.36
N TYR A 83 -9.46 8.17 -2.17
CA TYR A 83 -9.78 7.29 -3.28
C TYR A 83 -9.90 8.14 -4.55
N PRO A 84 -8.83 8.28 -5.36
CA PRO A 84 -8.77 9.25 -6.44
C PRO A 84 -9.17 8.69 -7.82
N PHE A 85 -9.37 7.39 -7.97
CA PHE A 85 -9.45 6.75 -9.29
C PHE A 85 -10.86 6.64 -9.88
N ASN A 86 -11.87 7.27 -9.27
CA ASN A 86 -13.20 7.35 -9.86
C ASN A 86 -13.33 8.64 -10.69
N PRO A 87 -13.75 8.56 -11.97
CA PRO A 87 -13.85 9.74 -12.83
C PRO A 87 -14.96 10.71 -12.38
N TYR A 88 -16.00 10.22 -11.70
CA TYR A 88 -17.18 11.02 -11.34
C TYR A 88 -17.06 11.72 -9.98
N TYR A 89 -16.23 11.21 -9.07
CA TYR A 89 -16.04 11.79 -7.76
C TYR A 89 -14.69 11.40 -7.17
N MET A 90 -14.18 12.21 -6.26
CA MET A 90 -13.04 11.88 -5.41
C MET A 90 -13.56 11.46 -4.03
N GLY A 91 -13.13 10.31 -3.51
CA GLY A 91 -13.50 9.89 -2.16
C GLY A 91 -12.47 10.35 -1.12
N LEU A 92 -12.90 11.11 -0.11
CA LEU A 92 -12.14 11.30 1.13
C LEU A 92 -12.51 10.19 2.11
N LEU A 93 -11.51 9.58 2.74
CA LEU A 93 -11.70 8.45 3.63
C LEU A 93 -11.39 8.85 5.07
N VAL A 94 -12.21 8.41 6.01
CA VAL A 94 -11.90 8.40 7.44
C VAL A 94 -11.71 6.95 7.85
N ASN A 95 -10.54 6.62 8.37
CA ASN A 95 -10.14 5.26 8.73
C ASN A 95 -10.11 5.07 10.25
N GLY A 96 -10.63 3.93 10.70
CA GLY A 96 -10.38 3.38 12.03
C GLY A 96 -9.99 1.92 11.94
N SER A 97 -9.01 1.49 12.73
CA SER A 97 -8.54 0.10 12.72
C SER A 97 -8.09 -0.41 14.07
N TYR A 98 -8.12 -1.73 14.24
CA TYR A 98 -7.57 -2.42 15.39
C TYR A 98 -6.64 -3.56 14.93
N LEU A 99 -5.38 -3.46 15.32
CA LEU A 99 -4.30 -4.36 14.95
C LEU A 99 -3.86 -5.16 16.18
N TYR A 100 -3.73 -6.47 16.01
CA TYR A 100 -3.14 -7.39 16.97
C TYR A 100 -1.84 -7.97 16.40
N ASN A 101 -0.70 -7.68 17.03
CA ASN A 101 0.60 -8.19 16.62
C ASN A 101 0.87 -9.52 17.33
N PHE A 102 0.99 -10.62 16.58
CA PHE A 102 1.39 -11.92 17.13
C PHE A 102 2.90 -12.01 17.34
N SER A 103 3.65 -11.42 16.42
CA SER A 103 5.12 -11.41 16.42
C SER A 103 5.65 -10.22 15.63
N SER A 104 6.98 -10.05 15.59
CA SER A 104 7.64 -9.06 14.73
C SER A 104 7.42 -9.28 13.24
N ALA A 105 7.00 -10.49 12.83
CA ALA A 105 6.81 -10.87 11.44
C ALA A 105 5.33 -10.85 11.03
N ALA A 106 4.40 -11.16 11.94
CA ALA A 106 3.00 -11.34 11.62
C ALA A 106 2.09 -10.59 12.58
N ALA A 107 1.12 -9.89 12.00
CA ALA A 107 0.04 -9.23 12.72
C ALA A 107 -1.30 -9.47 12.02
N TRP A 108 -2.38 -9.26 12.74
CA TRP A 108 -3.74 -9.42 12.28
C TRP A 108 -4.54 -8.18 12.62
N GLU A 109 -5.02 -7.51 11.57
CA GLU A 109 -5.95 -6.42 11.69
C GLU A 109 -7.37 -6.99 11.77
N ILE A 110 -7.86 -7.09 13.00
CA ILE A 110 -9.18 -7.70 13.28
C ILE A 110 -10.26 -6.93 12.54
N VAL A 111 -10.19 -5.60 12.59
CA VAL A 111 -11.16 -4.74 11.92
C VAL A 111 -10.48 -3.50 11.39
N ASN A 112 -10.86 -3.13 10.16
CA ASN A 112 -10.52 -1.89 9.50
C ASN A 112 -11.80 -1.33 8.88
N VAL A 113 -12.14 -0.10 9.21
CA VAL A 113 -13.33 0.59 8.72
C VAL A 113 -12.87 1.85 8.04
N ASN A 114 -13.22 2.01 6.77
CA ASN A 114 -13.07 3.26 6.03
C ASN A 114 -14.46 3.78 5.71
N TYR A 115 -14.78 4.97 6.20
CA TYR A 115 -15.93 5.73 5.77
C TYR A 115 -15.53 6.65 4.63
N ALA A 116 -16.28 6.63 3.53
CA ALA A 116 -15.98 7.39 2.32
C ALA A 116 -16.97 8.55 2.14
N TYR A 117 -16.43 9.77 2.15
CA TYR A 117 -17.13 10.99 1.79
C TYR A 117 -16.80 11.39 0.36
N SER A 118 -17.78 11.44 -0.53
CA SER A 118 -17.58 11.68 -1.96
C SER A 118 -17.69 13.16 -2.33
N ILE A 119 -16.62 13.72 -2.91
CA ILE A 119 -16.59 15.07 -3.49
C ILE A 119 -16.79 14.95 -5.00
N GLN A 120 -17.71 15.72 -5.57
CA GLN A 120 -18.01 15.67 -7.01
C GLN A 120 -16.84 16.24 -7.84
N ASN A 121 -16.56 15.61 -8.98
CA ASN A 121 -15.52 16.08 -9.91
C ASN A 121 -16.11 16.98 -11.01
N ASP A 122 -15.30 17.88 -11.53
CA ASP A 122 -15.65 18.83 -12.60
C ASP A 122 -16.16 18.15 -13.88
N LEU A 123 -15.79 16.89 -14.14
CA LEU A 123 -16.28 16.13 -15.28
C LEU A 123 -17.81 15.94 -15.25
N THR A 124 -18.38 15.76 -14.05
CA THR A 124 -19.85 15.68 -13.91
C THR A 124 -20.51 17.01 -14.22
N THR A 125 -19.89 18.11 -13.79
CA THR A 125 -20.34 19.48 -14.09
C THR A 125 -20.26 19.77 -15.59
N GLU A 126 -19.16 19.43 -16.26
CA GLU A 126 -18.99 19.69 -17.70
C GLU A 126 -19.97 18.90 -18.56
N LEU A 127 -20.24 17.62 -18.22
CA LEU A 127 -21.21 16.81 -18.94
C LEU A 127 -22.64 17.35 -18.80
N ALA A 128 -22.98 17.85 -17.62
CA ALA A 128 -24.27 18.51 -17.38
C ALA A 128 -24.36 19.83 -18.18
N ASP A 129 -23.33 20.68 -18.11
CA ASP A 129 -23.37 22.02 -18.68
C ASP A 129 -23.26 22.03 -20.21
N ARG A 130 -22.37 21.22 -20.80
CA ARG A 130 -22.11 21.23 -22.25
C ARG A 130 -23.00 20.29 -23.04
N TYR A 131 -23.31 19.13 -22.46
CA TYR A 131 -24.03 18.08 -23.18
C TYR A 131 -25.46 17.88 -22.69
N SER A 132 -25.87 18.54 -21.59
CA SER A 132 -27.18 18.32 -20.95
C SER A 132 -27.45 16.84 -20.64
N VAL A 133 -26.38 16.04 -20.51
CA VAL A 133 -26.46 14.61 -20.17
C VAL A 133 -26.06 14.46 -18.73
N ASN A 134 -27.06 14.25 -17.86
CA ASN A 134 -26.81 13.93 -16.47
C ASN A 134 -26.79 12.41 -16.27
N PRO A 135 -25.73 11.82 -15.69
CA PRO A 135 -25.72 10.40 -15.37
C PRO A 135 -26.86 10.07 -14.39
N LYS A 136 -27.75 9.16 -14.79
CA LYS A 136 -28.97 8.83 -14.01
C LYS A 136 -28.65 8.23 -12.63
N ARG A 137 -27.53 7.52 -12.50
CA ARG A 137 -27.07 6.92 -11.23
C ARG A 137 -25.55 6.87 -11.20
N ILE A 138 -24.98 7.33 -10.09
CA ILE A 138 -23.55 7.21 -9.80
C ILE A 138 -23.43 6.35 -8.54
N THR A 139 -22.81 5.17 -8.69
CA THR A 139 -22.51 4.29 -7.57
C THR A 139 -21.37 4.89 -6.76
N ARG A 140 -21.64 5.24 -5.50
CA ARG A 140 -20.68 5.86 -4.57
C ARG A 140 -20.31 4.89 -3.48
N LEU A 141 -19.01 4.81 -3.19
CA LEU A 141 -18.52 4.07 -2.05
C LEU A 141 -18.94 4.79 -0.76
N ASN A 142 -19.52 4.06 0.19
CA ASN A 142 -19.93 4.58 1.49
C ASN A 142 -19.02 4.05 2.60
N PHE A 143 -18.83 2.72 2.64
CA PHE A 143 -18.00 2.06 3.65
C PHE A 143 -17.16 0.95 3.03
N LEU A 144 -15.92 0.80 3.51
CA LEU A 144 -15.12 -0.41 3.35
C LEU A 144 -14.84 -0.98 4.73
N VAL A 145 -15.28 -2.20 4.99
CA VAL A 145 -15.00 -2.90 6.25
C VAL A 145 -14.18 -4.14 5.92
N SER A 146 -13.01 -4.31 6.51
CA SER A 146 -12.15 -5.45 6.24
C SER A 146 -11.48 -6.02 7.48
N THR A 147 -11.02 -7.26 7.34
CA THR A 147 -10.15 -7.96 8.27
C THR A 147 -8.96 -8.49 7.46
N THR A 148 -7.74 -8.20 7.93
CA THR A 148 -6.53 -8.44 7.11
C THR A 148 -5.36 -8.98 7.91
N GLY A 149 -4.59 -9.86 7.28
CA GLY A 149 -3.28 -10.27 7.76
C GLY A 149 -2.20 -9.30 7.29
N HIS A 150 -1.26 -9.01 8.18
CA HIS A 150 -0.11 -8.15 7.94
C HIS A 150 1.15 -9.01 8.07
N PHE A 151 1.90 -9.13 6.98
CA PHE A 151 3.18 -9.84 6.95
C PHE A 151 4.30 -8.84 6.77
N THR A 152 5.16 -8.73 7.77
CA THR A 152 6.28 -7.79 7.77
C THR A 152 7.38 -8.28 6.83
N ILE A 153 7.68 -7.46 5.82
CA ILE A 153 8.69 -7.77 4.81
C ILE A 153 10.03 -7.10 5.17
N LEU A 154 9.97 -5.88 5.71
CA LEU A 154 11.15 -5.08 6.00
C LEU A 154 11.01 -4.41 7.36
N ASN A 155 12.05 -4.51 8.17
CA ASN A 155 12.24 -3.72 9.38
C ASN A 155 13.57 -2.98 9.26
N GLY A 156 13.61 -1.76 9.77
CA GLY A 156 14.87 -1.03 9.79
C GLY A 156 14.88 0.11 10.79
N LYS A 157 16.06 0.71 10.90
CA LYS A 157 16.33 1.88 11.75
C LYS A 157 16.92 2.99 10.90
N PHE A 158 16.62 4.23 11.26
CA PHE A 158 17.24 5.41 10.68
C PHE A 158 17.50 6.44 11.78
N VAL A 159 18.50 7.29 11.55
CA VAL A 159 18.84 8.38 12.46
C VAL A 159 18.21 9.66 11.93
N LEU A 160 17.31 10.24 12.71
CA LEU A 160 16.69 11.53 12.44
C LEU A 160 17.40 12.60 13.27
N LEU A 161 17.77 13.72 12.64
CA LEU A 161 18.42 14.86 13.31
C LEU A 161 19.66 14.48 14.15
N LYS A 162 20.48 13.54 13.67
CA LYS A 162 21.75 13.06 14.25
C LYS A 162 21.66 12.32 15.60
N GLU A 163 20.61 12.54 16.38
CA GLU A 163 20.51 12.05 17.76
C GLU A 163 19.34 11.09 17.98
N HIS A 164 18.32 11.13 17.10
CA HIS A 164 17.10 10.36 17.31
C HIS A 164 17.08 9.12 16.44
N ILE A 165 17.33 7.95 17.05
CA ILE A 165 17.10 6.67 16.38
C ILE A 165 15.59 6.44 16.29
N ARG A 166 15.13 6.17 15.07
CA ARG A 166 13.73 5.86 14.75
C ARG A 166 13.68 4.55 13.98
N TYR A 167 12.56 3.86 14.12
CA TYR A 167 12.35 2.55 13.51
C TYR A 167 11.24 2.65 12.47
N PHE A 168 11.36 1.89 11.40
CA PHE A 168 10.32 1.75 10.41
C PHE A 168 10.05 0.27 10.13
N ARG A 169 8.83 0.00 9.69
CA ARG A 169 8.33 -1.31 9.32
C ARG A 169 7.53 -1.21 8.03
N THR A 170 7.76 -2.14 7.13
CA THR A 170 6.96 -2.32 5.91
C THR A 170 6.32 -3.70 5.96
N ALA A 171 5.00 -3.73 5.81
CA ALA A 171 4.22 -4.96 5.80
C ALA A 171 3.39 -5.09 4.52
N ALA A 172 3.28 -6.31 3.99
CA ALA A 172 2.25 -6.66 3.03
C ALA A 172 0.94 -6.93 3.76
N ILE A 173 -0.15 -6.47 3.15
CA ILE A 173 -1.51 -6.66 3.63
C ILE A 173 -2.22 -7.62 2.68
N ALA A 174 -2.92 -8.60 3.23
CA ALA A 174 -3.83 -9.44 2.46
C ALA A 174 -5.02 -9.85 3.34
N GLY A 175 -6.22 -9.82 2.78
CA GLY A 175 -7.41 -10.23 3.52
C GLY A 175 -8.70 -10.09 2.75
N LEU A 176 -9.80 -10.07 3.49
CA LEU A 176 -11.15 -10.02 2.96
C LEU A 176 -11.94 -8.93 3.68
N GLY A 177 -12.89 -8.36 2.96
CA GLY A 177 -13.78 -7.36 3.51
C GLY A 177 -15.09 -7.27 2.75
N MET A 178 -15.78 -6.18 2.98
CA MET A 178 -17.02 -5.81 2.33
C MET A 178 -16.92 -4.37 1.85
N ALA A 179 -17.26 -4.15 0.59
CA ALA A 179 -17.44 -2.84 0.01
C ALA A 179 -18.93 -2.52 -0.05
N MET A 180 -19.35 -1.48 0.67
CA MET A 180 -20.72 -1.02 0.71
C MET A 180 -20.83 0.26 -0.09
N THR A 181 -21.65 0.21 -1.13
CA THR A 181 -22.01 1.37 -1.93
C THR A 181 -23.43 1.82 -1.60
N ASN A 182 -23.87 2.92 -2.19
CA ASN A 182 -25.27 3.37 -2.12
C ASN A 182 -26.28 2.39 -2.75
N GLU A 183 -25.83 1.42 -3.55
CA GLU A 183 -26.72 0.53 -4.30
C GLU A 183 -26.53 -0.94 -3.90
N VAL A 184 -25.29 -1.37 -3.73
CA VAL A 184 -24.93 -2.78 -3.52
C VAL A 184 -23.84 -2.90 -2.47
N SER A 185 -23.97 -3.93 -1.62
CA SER A 185 -22.88 -4.44 -0.78
C SER A 185 -22.23 -5.63 -1.44
N SER A 186 -20.90 -5.69 -1.47
CA SER A 186 -20.16 -6.77 -2.10
C SER A 186 -19.04 -7.27 -1.21
N ILE A 187 -18.75 -8.58 -1.28
CA ILE A 187 -17.52 -9.14 -0.71
C ILE A 187 -16.35 -8.61 -1.53
N ALA A 188 -15.31 -8.18 -0.82
CA ALA A 188 -14.18 -7.50 -1.40
C ALA A 188 -12.85 -8.05 -0.85
N PRO A 189 -12.16 -8.97 -1.56
CA PRO A 189 -10.77 -9.27 -1.27
C PRO A 189 -9.90 -8.02 -1.35
N GLN A 190 -8.92 -7.95 -0.47
CA GLN A 190 -8.03 -6.82 -0.31
C GLN A 190 -6.57 -7.28 -0.29
N ILE A 191 -5.72 -6.55 -0.99
CA ILE A 191 -4.26 -6.66 -0.91
C ILE A 191 -3.65 -5.27 -0.76
N GLY A 192 -2.45 -5.16 -0.21
CA GLY A 192 -1.84 -3.85 -0.03
C GLY A 192 -0.45 -3.88 0.58
N LEU A 193 0.05 -2.67 0.84
CA LEU A 193 1.30 -2.41 1.53
C LEU A 193 1.05 -1.37 2.62
N ARG A 194 1.72 -1.55 3.75
CA ARG A 194 1.72 -0.62 4.87
C ARG A 194 3.13 -0.23 5.21
N PHE A 195 3.36 1.05 5.35
CA PHE A 195 4.60 1.65 5.79
C PHE A 195 4.35 2.33 7.11
N GLU A 196 5.05 1.91 8.15
CA GLU A 196 4.86 2.41 9.51
C GLU A 196 6.19 2.95 10.03
N VAL A 197 6.16 4.15 10.58
CA VAL A 197 7.30 4.83 11.20
C VAL A 197 6.98 5.05 12.67
N ARG A 198 7.82 4.52 13.55
CA ARG A 198 7.67 4.66 14.99
C ARG A 198 8.31 5.96 15.45
N THR A 199 7.50 6.88 15.97
CA THR A 199 7.98 8.19 16.45
C THR A 199 8.24 8.18 17.96
N GLY A 200 7.48 7.38 18.73
CA GLY A 200 7.62 7.27 20.19
C GLY A 200 7.35 5.85 20.71
N GLU A 201 7.16 5.72 22.02
CA GLU A 201 6.92 4.41 22.66
C GLU A 201 5.49 3.90 22.44
N GLY A 202 4.52 4.81 22.30
CA GLY A 202 3.10 4.48 22.11
C GLY A 202 2.51 5.02 20.82
N PHE A 203 3.31 5.68 19.98
CA PHE A 203 2.84 6.35 18.78
C PHE A 203 3.67 5.94 17.57
N SER A 204 2.96 5.56 16.51
CA SER A 204 3.52 5.40 15.17
C SER A 204 2.67 6.12 14.14
N TRP A 205 3.31 6.55 13.06
CA TRP A 205 2.65 7.05 11.88
C TRP A 205 2.61 5.95 10.83
N ALA A 206 1.49 5.75 10.16
CA ALA A 206 1.34 4.74 9.12
C ALA A 206 0.81 5.35 7.83
N LEU A 207 1.26 4.76 6.72
CA LEU A 207 0.77 4.98 5.38
C LEU A 207 0.41 3.63 4.77
N ASP A 208 -0.87 3.46 4.46
CA ASP A 208 -1.47 2.26 3.92
C ASP A 208 -1.88 2.51 2.46
N VAL A 209 -1.45 1.62 1.58
CA VAL A 209 -1.89 1.55 0.19
C VAL A 209 -2.61 0.23 0.01
N ARG A 210 -3.90 0.27 -0.30
CA ARG A 210 -4.74 -0.93 -0.37
C ARG A 210 -5.51 -0.95 -1.67
N ASP A 211 -5.49 -2.10 -2.33
CA ASP A 211 -6.33 -2.42 -3.46
C ASP A 211 -7.44 -3.38 -3.01
N THR A 212 -8.69 -2.98 -3.21
CA THR A 212 -9.89 -3.71 -2.78
C THR A 212 -10.79 -3.98 -3.98
N ILE A 213 -11.05 -5.25 -4.27
CA ILE A 213 -11.80 -5.67 -5.47
C ILE A 213 -13.19 -6.12 -5.06
N ALA A 214 -14.22 -5.33 -5.35
CA ALA A 214 -15.61 -5.74 -5.11
C ALA A 214 -16.07 -6.74 -6.17
N ILE A 215 -16.37 -7.97 -5.75
CA ILE A 215 -16.66 -9.10 -6.66
C ILE A 215 -17.98 -8.90 -7.42
N SER A 216 -19.00 -8.35 -6.75
CA SER A 216 -20.36 -8.23 -7.30
C SER A 216 -20.47 -7.14 -8.36
N THR A 217 -19.68 -6.06 -8.23
CA THR A 217 -19.67 -4.93 -9.16
C THR A 217 -18.46 -4.94 -10.08
N THR A 218 -17.54 -5.91 -9.91
CA THR A 218 -16.24 -5.97 -10.59
C THR A 218 -15.49 -4.63 -10.54
N THR A 219 -15.63 -3.91 -9.43
CA THR A 219 -15.06 -2.57 -9.24
C THR A 219 -13.83 -2.66 -8.34
N ASN A 220 -12.79 -1.93 -8.73
CA ASN A 220 -11.54 -1.84 -7.99
C ASN A 220 -11.48 -0.51 -7.21
N TYR A 221 -11.11 -0.60 -5.93
CA TYR A 221 -10.92 0.53 -5.03
C TYR A 221 -9.48 0.56 -4.54
N LEU A 222 -8.65 1.37 -5.20
CA LEU A 222 -7.29 1.67 -4.76
C LEU A 222 -7.31 2.89 -3.81
N THR A 223 -7.10 2.62 -2.52
CA THR A 223 -7.16 3.60 -1.44
C THR A 223 -5.77 3.90 -0.88
N PHE A 224 -5.49 5.17 -0.60
CA PHE A 224 -4.31 5.61 0.13
C PHE A 224 -4.77 6.21 1.46
N THR A 225 -4.29 5.66 2.57
CA THR A 225 -4.66 6.13 3.91
C THR A 225 -3.39 6.47 4.67
N SER A 226 -3.36 7.62 5.32
CA SER A 226 -2.32 8.02 6.25
C SER A 226 -2.93 8.24 7.62
N GLY A 227 -2.28 7.73 8.66
CA GLY A 227 -2.84 7.79 10.00
C GLY A 227 -1.81 7.61 11.08
N ILE A 228 -2.33 7.58 12.30
CA ILE A 228 -1.58 7.32 13.51
C ILE A 228 -2.02 5.96 14.05
N ASN A 229 -1.11 5.22 14.65
CA ASN A 229 -1.45 4.09 15.48
C ASN A 229 -0.95 4.34 16.89
N ILE A 230 -1.86 4.09 17.82
CA ILE A 230 -1.61 4.15 19.25
C ILE A 230 -1.45 2.72 19.70
N GLY A 231 -0.22 2.37 20.11
CA GLY A 231 0.00 1.10 20.76
C GLY A 231 -0.64 1.14 22.15
N LEU A 232 -1.32 0.07 22.54
CA LEU A 232 -1.80 -0.13 23.91
C LEU A 232 -0.86 -1.08 24.64
#